data_AF-A0A377TXB5-F1
#
_entry.id   AF-A0A377TXB5-F1
#
_cell.length_a   1.000
_cell.length_b   1.000
_cell.length_c   1.000
_cell.angle_alpha   90.00
_cell.angle_beta   90.00
_cell.angle_gamma   90.00
#
_symmetry.space_group_name_H-M   'P 1'
#
loop_
_entity.id
_entity.type
_entity.pdbx_description
1 polymer ?
#
loop_
_entity_poly.entity_id
_entity_poly.type
_entity_poly.pdbx_seq_one_letter_code
_entity_poly.pdbx_strand_id
1 'polypeptide(L)' 'MKLPIYLDYSATTPVDPRVAEKMMQFLTMDGTFGNPASRSHRFGWQA' A
#
# COMPACT_ATOMS: atom_id res chain seq x y z
N MET A 1 -19.77 22.53 1.08
CA MET A 1 -19.60 21.58 -0.05
C MET A 1 -20.80 20.66 -0.08
N LYS A 2 -21.44 20.43 -1.24
CA LYS A 2 -22.55 19.47 -1.37
C LYS A 2 -22.11 18.32 -2.28
N LEU A 3 -21.22 17.50 -1.74
CA LEU A 3 -20.89 16.20 -2.33
C LEU A 3 -21.93 15.17 -1.86
N PRO A 4 -22.18 14.07 -2.59
CA PRO A 4 -23.03 13.00 -2.09
C PRO A 4 -22.48 12.44 -0.78
N ILE A 5 -23.37 12.14 0.18
CA ILE A 5 -22.98 11.45 1.41
C ILE A 5 -22.71 10.00 1.06
N TYR A 6 -21.52 9.51 1.39
CA TYR A 6 -21.15 8.11 1.17
C TYR A 6 -21.62 7.27 2.37
N LEU A 7 -22.63 6.42 2.15
CA LEU A 7 -23.20 5.52 3.18
C LEU A 7 -23.11 4.04 2.80
N ASP A 8 -22.28 3.70 1.81
CA ASP A 8 -22.14 2.33 1.29
C ASP A 8 -20.84 1.65 1.75
N TYR A 9 -20.50 1.80 3.04
CA TYR A 9 -19.27 1.24 3.63
C TYR A 9 -19.24 -0.29 3.67
N SER A 10 -20.40 -0.95 3.55
CA SER A 10 -20.48 -2.41 3.44
C SER A 10 -20.05 -2.92 2.06
N ALA A 11 -20.15 -2.10 1.01
CA ALA A 11 -19.65 -2.45 -0.31
C ALA A 11 -18.12 -2.32 -0.39
N THR A 12 -17.58 -1.19 0.08
CA THR A 12 -16.14 -0.95 0.21
C THR A 12 -15.87 0.28 1.08
N THR A 13 -14.61 0.49 1.46
CA THR A 13 -14.20 1.60 2.32
C THR A 13 -13.04 2.38 1.70
N PRO A 14 -12.95 3.70 1.91
CA PRO A 14 -11.72 4.43 1.64
C PRO A 14 -10.55 3.84 2.42
N VAL A 15 -9.38 3.76 1.79
CA VAL A 15 -8.15 3.33 2.47
C VAL A 15 -7.80 4.35 3.55
N ASP A 16 -7.53 3.89 4.77
CA ASP A 16 -7.03 4.75 5.85
C ASP A 16 -5.71 5.42 5.40
N PRO A 17 -5.52 6.74 5.59
CA PRO A 17 -4.29 7.43 5.19
C PRO A 17 -3.00 6.76 5.70
N ARG A 18 -3.02 6.17 6.90
CA ARG A 18 -1.87 5.47 7.49
C ARG A 18 -1.56 4.17 6.76
N VAL A 19 -2.58 3.50 6.22
CA VAL A 19 -2.41 2.32 5.37
C VAL A 19 -1.78 2.73 4.05
N ALA A 20 -2.29 3.78 3.41
CA ALA A 20 -1.73 4.30 2.16
C ALA A 20 -0.25 4.71 2.32
N GLU A 21 0.09 5.44 3.39
CA GLU A 21 1.47 5.85 3.69
C GLU A 21 2.41 4.65 3.84
N LYS A 22 1.96 3.57 4.50
CA LYS A 22 2.75 2.33 4.61
C LYS A 22 2.89 1.61 3.27
N MET A 23 1.82 1.51 2.49
CA MET A 23 1.88 0.86 1.18
C MET A 23 2.89 1.55 0.24
N MET A 24 2.96 2.88 0.28
CA MET A 24 3.90 3.65 -0.56
C MET A 24 5.37 3.30 -0.32
N GLN A 25 5.73 2.76 0.86
CA GLN A 25 7.11 2.39 1.20
C GLN A 25 7.62 1.16 0.42
N PHE A 26 6.77 0.49 -0.35
CA PHE A 26 7.08 -0.78 -1.03
C PHE A 26 6.93 -0.73 -2.57
N LEU A 27 6.80 0.47 -3.16
CA LEU A 27 6.51 0.61 -4.59
C LEU A 27 7.66 1.16 -5.42
N THR A 28 8.41 2.14 -4.89
CA THR A 28 9.42 2.88 -5.64
C THR A 28 10.84 2.38 -5.36
N MET A 29 11.80 2.80 -6.19
CA MET A 29 13.19 2.32 -6.14
C MET A 29 13.92 2.65 -4.82
N ASP A 30 13.51 3.74 -4.17
CA ASP A 30 14.00 4.17 -2.85
C ASP A 30 13.35 3.41 -1.68
N GLY A 31 12.26 2.67 -1.95
CA GLY A 31 11.55 1.83 -1.00
C GLY A 31 11.96 0.35 -1.06
N THR A 32 11.16 -0.50 -0.40
CA THR A 32 11.31 -1.96 -0.42
C THR A 32 10.48 -2.55 -1.56
N PHE A 33 11.00 -2.46 -2.78
CA PHE A 33 10.28 -2.87 -4.00
C PHE A 33 10.57 -4.32 -4.45
N GLY A 34 11.37 -5.08 -3.68
CA GLY A 34 11.88 -6.37 -4.10
C GLY A 34 10.80 -7.45 -4.27
N ASN A 35 11.12 -8.50 -5.03
CA ASN A 35 10.31 -9.70 -5.08
C ASN A 35 10.65 -10.61 -3.88
N PRO A 36 9.68 -10.98 -3.01
CA PRO A 36 9.95 -11.82 -1.84
C PRO A 36 10.41 -13.25 -2.18
N ALA A 37 10.21 -13.70 -3.43
CA ALA A 37 10.72 -14.99 -3.89
C ALA A 37 12.25 -14.97 -4.17
N SER A 38 12.88 -13.80 -4.27
CA SER A 38 14.31 -13.66 -4.56
C SER A 38 15.18 -13.91 -3.33
N ARG A 39 15.61 -15.16 -3.14
CA ARG A 39 16.34 -15.59 -1.93
C ARG A 39 17.85 -15.34 -1.94
N SER A 40 18.42 -14.84 -3.03
CA SER A 40 19.87 -14.70 -3.20
C SER A 40 20.43 -13.31 -2.88
N HIS A 41 19.59 -12.29 -2.65
CA HIS A 41 20.04 -10.92 -2.45
C HIS A 41 19.13 -10.11 -1.53
N ARG A 42 19.68 -9.03 -0.97
CA ARG A 42 19.04 -8.18 0.05
C ARG A 42 17.66 -7.64 -0.34
N PHE A 43 17.45 -7.24 -1.61
CA PHE A 43 16.14 -6.72 -2.03
C PHE A 43 14.99 -7.72 -1.81
N GLY A 44 15.23 -9.04 -1.97
CA GLY A 44 14.19 -10.04 -1.73
C GLY A 44 14.10 -10.49 -0.28
N TRP A 45 15.14 -10.28 0.54
CA TRP A 45 15.09 -10.55 1.98
C TRP A 45 14.37 -9.46 2.78
N GLN A 46 14.36 -8.24 2.26
CA GLN A 46 13.68 -7.10 2.88
C GLN A 46 12.22 -6.97 2.45
N ALA A 47 11.85 -7.58 1.32
CA ALA A 47 10.48 -7.65 0.80
C ALA A 47 9.66 -8.73 1.52
#